data_AF-A0A4W5R6R5-F1
#
_entry.id   AF-A0A4W5R6R5-F1
#
_cell.length_a   1.000
_cell.length_b   1.000
_cell.length_c   1.000
_cell.angle_alpha   90.00
_cell.angle_beta   90.00
_cell.angle_gamma   90.00
#
_symmetry.space_group_name_H-M   'P 1'
#
loop_
_entity.id
_entity.type
_entity.pdbx_description
1 polymer ?
#
loop_
_entity_poly.entity_id
_entity_poly.type
_entity_poly.pdbx_seq_one_letter_code
_entity_poly.pdbx_strand_id
1 'polypeptide(L)' 'FPEAEVSGFVGRKGSFELEINGELVFSKLETGGFPMEKDVRDALQNTYDGKQVEKWTRNRPPCVIL' A
#
# COMPACT_ATOMS: atom_id res chain seq x y z
N PHE A 1 1.11 14.47 4.72
CA PHE A 1 -0.30 14.38 5.16
C PHE A 1 -0.33 14.35 6.69
N PRO A 2 -0.14 15.50 7.37
CA PRO A 2 -0.06 15.55 8.84
C PRO A 2 -1.39 15.21 9.52
N GLU A 3 -2.49 15.42 8.82
CA GLU A 3 -3.85 15.14 9.29
C GLU A 3 -4.31 13.71 8.99
N ALA A 4 -3.48 12.89 8.35
CA ALA A 4 -3.84 11.51 8.03
C ALA A 4 -3.81 10.64 9.30
N GLU A 5 -4.87 9.87 9.51
CA GLU A 5 -4.91 8.84 10.54
C GLU A 5 -4.28 7.54 9.99
N VAL A 6 -3.30 7.00 10.70
CA VAL A 6 -2.66 5.73 10.33
C VAL A 6 -2.99 4.71 11.41
N SER A 7 -3.74 3.69 11.02
CA SER A 7 -4.05 2.54 11.86
C SER A 7 -3.45 1.27 11.26
N GLY A 8 -3.25 0.25 12.09
CA GLY A 8 -2.71 -1.04 11.67
C GLY A 8 -3.35 -2.17 12.45
N PHE A 9 -3.61 -3.28 11.77
CA PHE A 9 -4.15 -4.50 12.35
C PHE A 9 -3.31 -5.71 11.92
N VAL A 10 -3.40 -6.79 12.69
CA VAL A 10 -2.70 -8.04 12.37
C VAL A 10 -3.50 -8.80 11.32
N GLY A 11 -2.97 -8.86 10.10
CA GLY A 11 -3.53 -9.63 9.00
C GLY A 11 -3.07 -11.10 8.98
N ARG A 12 -3.30 -11.76 7.85
CA ARG A 12 -2.87 -13.16 7.61
C ARG A 12 -1.34 -13.25 7.62
N LYS A 13 -0.80 -14.41 8.01
CA LYS A 13 0.66 -14.62 8.04
C LYS A 13 1.27 -14.35 6.66
N GLY A 14 2.25 -13.44 6.62
CA GLY A 14 2.98 -13.08 5.40
C GLY A 14 2.30 -12.02 4.53
N SER A 15 1.09 -11.57 4.88
CA SER A 15 0.41 -10.48 4.16
C SER A 15 0.97 -9.11 4.54
N PHE A 16 0.80 -8.18 3.62
CA PHE A 16 0.97 -6.75 3.85
C PHE A 16 -0.04 -6.08 2.92
N GLU A 17 -1.05 -5.46 3.51
CA GLU A 17 -2.19 -4.89 2.81
C GLU A 17 -2.27 -3.42 3.19
N LEU A 18 -2.50 -2.57 2.19
CA LEU A 18 -2.69 -1.14 2.39
C LEU A 18 -4.10 -0.78 1.98
N GLU A 19 -4.80 -0.14 2.91
CA GLU A 19 -6.10 0.45 2.68
C GLU A 19 -5.98 1.96 2.85
N ILE A 20 -6.59 2.70 1.92
CA ILE A 20 -6.69 4.16 2.00
C ILE A 20 -8.17 4.49 1.90
N ASN A 21 -8.71 5.20 2.91
CA ASN A 21 -10.14 5.52 3.01
C ASN A 21 -11.07 4.29 2.90
N GLY A 22 -10.62 3.14 3.39
CA GLY A 22 -11.39 1.88 3.36
C GLY A 22 -11.33 1.11 2.03
N GLU A 23 -10.54 1.57 1.06
CA GLU A 23 -10.35 0.89 -0.21
C GLU A 23 -8.99 0.17 -0.24
N LEU A 24 -8.96 -1.12 -0.61
CA LEU A 24 -7.74 -1.92 -0.71
C LEU A 24 -6.94 -1.51 -1.96
N VAL A 25 -5.85 -0.78 -1.74
CA VAL A 25 -5.03 -0.21 -2.80
C VAL A 25 -3.78 -1.03 -3.14
N PHE A 26 -3.34 -1.89 -2.21
CA PHE A 26 -2.21 -2.80 -2.42
C PHE A 26 -2.33 -4.09 -1.59
N SER A 27 -1.96 -5.22 -2.20
CA SER A 27 -1.79 -6.48 -1.48
C SER A 27 -0.45 -7.14 -1.85
N LYS A 28 0.37 -7.40 -0.84
CA LYS A 28 1.60 -8.21 -0.99
C LYS A 28 1.29 -9.63 -1.43
N LEU A 29 0.15 -10.20 -1.03
CA LEU A 29 -0.20 -11.57 -1.43
C LEU A 29 -0.46 -11.66 -2.93
N GLU A 30 -1.05 -10.62 -3.52
CA GLU A 30 -1.31 -10.57 -4.96
C GLU A 30 -0.07 -10.21 -5.77
N THR A 31 0.74 -9.30 -5.25
CA THR A 31 1.90 -8.79 -6.00
C THR A 31 3.15 -9.64 -5.79
N GLY A 32 3.29 -10.28 -4.62
CA GLY A 32 4.47 -11.08 -4.25
C GLY A 32 5.60 -10.30 -3.57
N GLY A 33 5.37 -9.04 -3.17
CA GLY A 33 6.42 -8.15 -2.66
C GLY A 33 5.89 -6.97 -1.86
N PHE A 34 6.80 -6.13 -1.34
CA PHE A 34 6.43 -4.91 -0.62
C PHE A 34 6.24 -3.73 -1.59
N PRO A 35 5.36 -2.76 -1.27
CA PRO A 35 5.16 -1.62 -2.15
C PRO A 35 6.42 -0.75 -2.22
N MET A 36 6.55 0.02 -3.31
CA MET A 36 7.58 1.06 -3.41
C MET A 36 7.07 2.32 -2.71
N GLU A 37 7.97 3.06 -2.04
CA GLU A 37 7.61 4.28 -1.32
C GLU A 37 6.92 5.31 -2.23
N LYS A 38 7.41 5.47 -3.47
CA LYS A 38 6.81 6.38 -4.46
C LYS A 38 5.33 6.05 -4.74
N ASP A 39 5.00 4.77 -4.89
CA ASP A 39 3.63 4.34 -5.19
C ASP A 39 2.69 4.67 -4.03
N VAL A 40 3.14 4.45 -2.80
CA VAL A 40 2.38 4.81 -1.60
C VAL A 40 2.18 6.33 -1.51
N ARG A 41 3.23 7.12 -1.79
CA ARG A 41 3.16 8.58 -1.74
C ARG A 41 2.21 9.14 -2.81
N ASP A 42 2.30 8.65 -4.03
CA ASP A 42 1.47 9.08 -5.15
C ASP A 42 -0.01 8.74 -4.89
N ALA A 43 -0.28 7.55 -4.35
CA ALA A 43 -1.62 7.15 -3.93
C ALA A 43 -2.20 8.08 -2.86
N LEU A 44 -1.43 8.38 -1.81
CA LEU A 44 -1.85 9.31 -0.76
C LEU A 44 -2.09 10.73 -1.31
N GLN A 45 -1.23 11.21 -2.21
CA GLN A 45 -1.40 12.53 -2.84
C GLN A 45 -2.67 12.57 -3.70
N ASN A 46 -2.92 11.55 -4.51
CA ASN A 46 -4.14 11.46 -5.32
C ASN A 46 -5.39 11.45 -4.44
N THR A 47 -5.36 10.68 -3.34
CA THR A 47 -6.46 10.66 -2.37
C THR A 47 -6.72 12.04 -1.79
N TYR A 48 -5.64 12.72 -1.38
CA TYR A 48 -5.70 14.05 -0.78
C TYR A 48 -6.22 15.10 -1.77
N ASP A 49 -5.87 14.98 -3.05
CA ASP A 49 -6.37 15.83 -4.14
C ASP A 49 -7.83 15.52 -4.53
N GLY A 50 -8.48 14.54 -3.87
CA GLY A 50 -9.84 14.10 -4.17
C GLY A 50 -9.96 13.24 -5.43
N LYS A 51 -8.84 12.72 -5.95
CA LYS A 51 -8.82 11.79 -7.07
C LYS A 51 -9.06 10.36 -6.59
N GLN A 52 -9.59 9.54 -7.47
CA GLN A 52 -9.76 8.12 -7.21
C GLN A 52 -8.39 7.44 -7.15
N VAL A 53 -8.20 6.58 -6.16
CA VAL A 53 -6.96 5.81 -6.00
C VAL A 53 -7.14 4.48 -6.70
N GLU A 54 -6.31 4.21 -7.69
CA GLU A 54 -6.32 2.92 -8.37
C GLU A 54 -5.47 1.91 -7.63
N LYS A 55 -5.91 0.66 -7.60
CA LYS A 55 -5.12 -0.45 -7.09
C LYS A 55 -3.88 -0.66 -7.97
N TRP A 56 -2.71 -0.79 -7.36
CA TRP A 56 -1.46 -1.01 -8.10
C TRP A 56 -0.83 -2.37 -7.80
N THR A 57 -0.09 -2.88 -8.78
CA THR A 57 0.56 -4.20 -8.70
C THR A 57 2.09 -4.13 -8.65
N ARG A 58 2.67 -2.94 -8.82
CA ARG A 58 4.13 -2.76 -8.77
C ARG A 58 4.64 -2.96 -7.34
N ASN A 59 5.69 -3.77 -7.20
CA ASN A 59 6.34 -4.00 -5.92
C ASN A 59 7.86 -4.05 -6.06
N ARG A 60 8.54 -4.08 -4.90
CA ARG A 60 9.96 -4.44 -4.84
C ARG A 60 10.10 -5.96 -4.94
N PRO A 61 11.01 -6.47 -5.78
CA PRO A 61 11.32 -7.90 -5.81
C PRO A 61 11.80 -8.37 -4.43
N PRO A 62 11.59 -9.64 -4.07
CA PRO A 62 11.97 -10.16 -2.77
C PRO A 62 13.48 -10.00 -2.54
N CYS A 63 13.87 -9.17 -1.56
CA CYS A 63 15.23 -9.15 -1.05
C CYS A 63 15.38 -10.35 -0.11
N VAL A 64 15.97 -11.43 -0.61
CA VAL A 64 16.38 -12.58 0.21
C VAL A 64 17.73 -12.30 0.83
N ILE A 65 17.82 -12.38 2.17
CA ILE A 65 19.10 -12.62 2.83
C ILE A 65 19.29 -14.14 2.73
N LEU A 66 20.23 -14.56 1.89
CA LEU A 66 20.67 -15.97 1.76
C LEU A 66 21.65 -16.32 2.89
#